data_AF-A0A399WKJ6-F1
#
_entry.id   AF-A0A399WKJ6-F1
#
_cell.length_a   1.000
_cell.length_b   1.000
_cell.length_c   1.000
_cell.angle_alpha   90.00
_cell.angle_beta   90.00
_cell.angle_gamma   90.00
#
_symmetry.space_group_name_H-M   'P 1'
#
loop_
_entity.id
_entity.type
_entity.pdbx_description
1 polymer ?
#
loop_
_entity_poly.entity_id
_entity_poly.type
_entity_poly.pdbx_seq_one_letter_code
_entity_poly.pdbx_strand_id
1 'polypeptide(L)'
;MMDKSKINLVIDALMFFCMMAMTGIGLLVKFVLLPGKDTWAVYGRKVELFLFGMDRHQWGTIHMIIAFVFLGLAVLHIILHWKMILSLYPRLIGSMAARRIIAVIIVIAGLFFVVFPFVLKPEVQELEGKGRHYRESIDIKNK
;
A
#
# COMPACT_ATOMS: atom_id res chain seq x y z
N MET A 1 3.69 35.94 -4.81
CA MET A 1 3.53 34.97 -3.69
C MET A 1 2.20 34.24 -3.89
N MET A 2 2.18 32.91 -3.85
CA MET A 2 0.91 32.17 -3.88
C MET A 2 0.16 32.38 -2.55
N ASP A 3 -1.15 32.57 -2.64
CA ASP A 3 -2.03 32.60 -1.46
C ASP A 3 -1.98 31.23 -0.77
N LYS A 4 -1.91 31.23 0.57
CA LYS A 4 -1.94 30.03 1.41
C LYS A 4 -3.14 29.14 1.07
N SER A 5 -4.30 29.72 0.77
CA SER A 5 -5.50 28.96 0.40
C SER A 5 -5.30 28.20 -0.92
N LYS A 6 -4.59 28.79 -1.88
CA LYS A 6 -4.25 28.14 -3.15
C LYS A 6 -3.23 27.01 -2.95
N ILE A 7 -2.23 27.22 -2.09
CA ILE A 7 -1.25 26.18 -1.75
C ILE A 7 -1.95 24.96 -1.13
N ASN A 8 -2.85 25.20 -0.16
CA ASN A 8 -3.60 24.12 0.48
C ASN A 8 -4.46 23.36 -0.53
N LEU A 9 -5.20 24.06 -1.40
CA LEU A 9 -6.03 23.41 -2.43
C LEU A 9 -5.20 22.55 -3.39
N VAL A 10 -4.01 23.02 -3.77
CA VAL A 10 -3.10 22.25 -4.64
C VAL A 10 -2.60 20.99 -3.93
N ILE A 11 -2.20 21.09 -2.66
CA ILE A 11 -1.74 19.94 -1.87
C ILE A 11 -2.87 18.92 -1.72
N ASP A 12 -4.08 19.38 -1.42
CA ASP A 12 -5.25 18.51 -1.26
C ASP A 12 -5.60 17.80 -2.58
N ALA A 13 -5.54 18.51 -3.71
CA ALA A 13 -5.74 17.91 -5.03
C ALA A 13 -4.64 16.88 -5.36
N LEU A 14 -3.37 17.19 -5.10
CA LEU A 14 -2.26 16.26 -5.32
C LEU A 14 -2.39 15.00 -4.46
N MET A 15 -2.75 15.15 -3.18
CA MET A 15 -3.02 14.02 -2.29
C MET A 15 -4.17 13.16 -2.82
N PHE A 16 -5.26 13.78 -3.28
CA PHE A 16 -6.40 13.07 -3.87
C PHE A 16 -5.97 12.27 -5.11
N PHE A 17 -5.21 12.86 -6.03
CA PHE A 17 -4.71 12.14 -7.20
C PHE A 17 -3.76 11.00 -6.83
N CYS A 18 -2.89 11.18 -5.84
CA CYS A 18 -2.04 10.09 -5.35
C CYS A 18 -2.88 8.93 -4.80
N MET A 19 -3.92 9.23 -4.00
CA MET A 19 -4.85 8.21 -3.48
C MET A 19 -5.57 7.45 -4.59
N MET A 20 -6.06 8.17 -5.60
CA MET A 20 -6.74 7.54 -6.75
C MET A 20 -5.77 6.68 -7.56
N ALA A 21 -4.55 7.15 -7.80
CA ALA A 21 -3.52 6.39 -8.51
C ALA A 21 -3.11 5.14 -7.74
N MET A 22 -2.86 5.24 -6.43
CA MET A 22 -2.57 4.09 -5.58
C MET A 22 -3.71 3.07 -5.61
N THR A 23 -4.94 3.52 -5.41
CA THR A 23 -6.12 2.65 -5.43
C THR A 23 -6.24 1.95 -6.78
N GLY A 24 -6.14 2.70 -7.88
CA GLY A 24 -6.19 2.16 -9.24
C GLY A 24 -5.10 1.11 -9.50
N ILE A 25 -3.85 1.38 -9.11
CA ILE A 25 -2.75 0.42 -9.28
C ILE A 25 -2.93 -0.79 -8.37
N GLY A 26 -3.42 -0.61 -7.15
CA GLY A 26 -3.73 -1.72 -6.24
C GLY A 26 -4.77 -2.67 -6.85
N LEU A 27 -5.85 -2.11 -7.43
CA LEU A 27 -6.86 -2.86 -8.16
C LEU A 27 -6.27 -3.53 -9.41
N LEU A 28 -5.44 -2.82 -10.17
CA LEU A 28 -4.74 -3.35 -11.35
C LEU A 28 -3.89 -4.58 -10.98
N VAL A 29 -3.03 -4.47 -9.97
CA VAL A 29 -2.13 -5.56 -9.54
C VAL A 29 -2.89 -6.73 -8.93
N LYS A 30 -4.05 -6.47 -8.31
CA LYS A 30 -4.87 -7.51 -7.69
C LYS A 30 -5.72 -8.29 -8.69
N PHE A 31 -6.34 -7.60 -9.66
CA PHE A 31 -7.39 -8.18 -10.50
C PHE A 31 -6.99 -8.33 -11.97
N VAL A 32 -6.02 -7.57 -12.46
CA VAL A 32 -5.60 -7.60 -13.87
C VAL A 32 -4.25 -8.29 -14.01
N LEU A 33 -3.23 -7.85 -13.26
CA LEU A 33 -1.89 -8.45 -13.28
C LEU A 33 -1.78 -9.58 -12.25
N LEU A 34 -2.57 -10.63 -12.50
CA LEU A 34 -2.73 -11.79 -11.65
C LEU A 34 -1.37 -12.43 -11.28
N PRO A 35 -1.21 -12.92 -10.04
CA PRO A 35 -0.03 -13.69 -9.66
C PRO A 35 0.00 -15.02 -10.42
N GLY A 36 1.19 -15.59 -10.64
CA GLY A 36 1.37 -16.79 -11.46
C GLY A 36 0.48 -17.98 -11.06
N LYS A 37 0.17 -18.15 -9.76
CA LYS A 37 -0.77 -19.19 -9.29
C LYS A 37 -2.19 -19.01 -9.86
N ASP A 38 -2.64 -17.77 -9.97
CA ASP A 38 -3.98 -17.42 -10.43
C ASP A 38 -4.01 -17.41 -11.98
N THR A 39 -2.87 -17.14 -12.63
CA THR A 39 -2.77 -17.25 -14.10
C THR A 39 -3.01 -18.66 -14.62
N TRP A 40 -2.65 -19.70 -13.85
CA TRP A 40 -2.91 -21.08 -14.27
C TRP A 40 -4.41 -21.37 -14.35
N ALA A 41 -5.18 -20.87 -13.38
CA ALA A 41 -6.62 -21.05 -13.34
C ALA A 41 -7.33 -20.33 -14.51
N VAL A 42 -6.80 -19.20 -14.96
CA VAL A 42 -7.41 -18.38 -16.03
C VAL A 42 -6.92 -18.79 -17.43
N TYR A 43 -5.62 -19.05 -17.59
CA TYR A 43 -4.98 -19.27 -18.88
C TYR A 43 -4.56 -20.73 -19.13
N GLY A 44 -4.79 -21.63 -18.16
CA GLY A 44 -4.42 -23.05 -18.26
C GLY A 44 -2.91 -23.32 -18.24
N ARG A 45 -2.08 -22.27 -18.11
CA ARG A 45 -0.63 -22.34 -18.08
C ARG A 45 -0.05 -21.17 -17.29
N LYS A 46 1.19 -21.30 -16.82
CA LYS A 46 1.89 -20.19 -16.18
C LYS A 46 2.27 -19.16 -17.24
N VAL A 47 1.71 -17.96 -17.14
CA VAL A 47 2.04 -16.82 -18.00
C VAL A 47 2.42 -15.61 -17.16
N GLU A 48 3.24 -14.74 -17.74
CA GLU A 48 3.51 -13.42 -17.18
C GLU A 48 2.63 -12.40 -17.90
N LEU A 49 2.03 -11.49 -17.12
CA LEU A 49 1.14 -10.47 -17.62
C LEU A 49 1.86 -9.13 -17.56
N PHE A 50 1.81 -8.40 -18.68
CA PHE A 50 2.44 -7.11 -18.83
C PHE A 50 1.40 -6.05 -19.18
N LEU A 51 1.54 -4.86 -18.59
CA LEU A 51 0.83 -3.65 -19.00
C LEU A 51 1.85 -2.53 -19.19
N PHE A 52 1.82 -1.88 -20.35
CA PHE A 52 2.83 -0.89 -20.77
C PHE A 52 4.27 -1.41 -20.64
N GLY A 53 4.48 -2.68 -20.98
CA GLY A 53 5.79 -3.34 -20.89
C GLY A 53 6.26 -3.64 -19.47
N MET A 54 5.41 -3.43 -18.46
CA MET A 54 5.74 -3.64 -17.07
C MET A 54 4.92 -4.77 -16.44
N ASP A 55 5.59 -5.58 -15.62
CA ASP A 55 4.95 -6.64 -14.86
C ASP A 55 4.33 -6.13 -13.54
N ARG A 56 3.68 -7.03 -12.79
CA ARG A 56 3.04 -6.70 -11.51
C ARG A 56 4.01 -6.19 -10.44
N HIS A 57 5.28 -6.58 -10.48
CA HIS A 57 6.29 -6.17 -9.51
C HIS A 57 6.74 -4.74 -9.78
N GLN A 58 6.91 -4.38 -11.05
CA GLN A 58 7.22 -3.02 -11.48
C GLN A 58 6.06 -2.07 -11.17
N TRP A 59 4.81 -2.47 -11.45
CA TRP A 59 3.64 -1.70 -11.02
C TRP A 59 3.53 -1.57 -9.49
N GLY A 60 3.88 -2.63 -8.75
CA GLY A 60 3.99 -2.57 -7.29
C GLY A 60 5.05 -1.57 -6.81
N THR A 61 6.15 -1.43 -7.53
CA THR A 61 7.21 -0.45 -7.24
C THR A 61 6.70 0.98 -7.47
N ILE A 62 5.99 1.23 -8.59
CA ILE A 62 5.36 2.52 -8.86
C ILE A 62 4.33 2.86 -7.77
N HIS A 63 3.48 1.89 -7.38
CA HIS A 63 2.53 2.06 -6.28
C HIS A 63 3.23 2.49 -4.99
N MET A 64 4.36 1.86 -4.64
CA MET A 64 5.14 2.19 -3.45
C MET A 64 5.74 3.62 -3.52
N ILE A 65 6.27 4.02 -4.67
CA ILE A 65 6.81 5.39 -4.87
C ILE A 65 5.70 6.42 -4.65
N ILE A 66 4.51 6.21 -5.25
CA ILE A 66 3.37 7.11 -5.07
C ILE A 66 2.94 7.14 -3.60
N ALA A 67 2.96 5.99 -2.90
CA ALA A 67 2.66 5.94 -1.47
C ALA A 67 3.62 6.80 -0.62
N PHE A 68 4.92 6.81 -0.93
CA PHE A 68 5.86 7.70 -0.24
C PHE A 68 5.65 9.18 -0.57
N VAL A 69 5.33 9.50 -1.83
CA VAL A 69 4.96 10.88 -2.21
C VAL A 69 3.70 11.33 -1.47
N PHE A 70 2.67 10.49 -1.43
CA PHE A 70 1.44 10.74 -0.67
C PHE A 70 1.74 10.95 0.82
N LEU A 71 2.58 10.09 1.43
CA LEU A 71 2.96 10.22 2.83
C LEU A 71 3.66 11.56 3.10
N GLY A 72 4.58 11.97 2.24
CA GLY A 72 5.25 13.28 2.34
C GLY A 72 4.27 14.45 2.23
N LEU A 73 3.34 14.39 1.28
CA LEU A 73 2.28 15.39 1.12
C LEU A 73 1.32 15.42 2.31
N ALA A 74 0.98 14.28 2.88
CA ALA A 74 0.11 14.17 4.06
C ALA A 74 0.79 14.78 5.30
N VAL A 75 2.08 14.54 5.51
CA VAL A 75 2.87 15.19 6.58
C VAL A 75 2.87 16.70 6.38
N LEU A 76 3.13 17.18 5.16
CA LEU A 76 3.09 18.61 4.84
C LEU A 76 1.69 19.20 5.09
N HIS A 77 0.63 18.52 4.67
CA HIS A 77 -0.75 18.92 4.92
C HIS A 77 -1.03 19.07 6.43
N ILE A 78 -0.63 18.10 7.25
CA ILE A 78 -0.77 18.17 8.71
C ILE A 78 -0.03 19.40 9.28
N ILE A 79 1.19 19.68 8.83
CA ILE A 79 1.97 20.84 9.27
C ILE A 79 1.25 22.15 8.89
N LEU A 80 0.75 22.26 7.66
CA LEU A 80 0.04 23.46 7.20
C LEU A 80 -1.27 23.72 7.96
N HIS A 81 -1.93 22.64 8.38
CA HIS A 81 -3.17 22.66 9.15
C HIS A 81 -2.96 22.58 10.68
N TRP A 82 -1.72 22.63 11.17
CA TRP A 82 -1.39 22.43 12.60
C TRP A 82 -2.18 23.32 13.56
N LYS A 83 -2.30 24.63 13.24
CA LYS A 83 -3.07 25.58 14.08
C LYS A 83 -4.55 25.23 14.15
N MET A 84 -5.12 24.72 13.06
CA MET A 84 -6.52 24.27 13.02
C MET A 84 -6.69 23.01 13.85
N ILE A 85 -5.76 22.05 13.77
CA ILE A 85 -5.78 20.84 14.59
C ILE A 85 -5.73 21.22 16.08
N LEU A 86 -4.82 22.10 16.48
CA LEU A 86 -4.71 22.55 17.88
C LEU A 86 -5.95 23.31 18.38
N SER A 87 -6.70 23.99 17.52
CA SER A 87 -7.91 24.71 17.92
C SER A 87 -9.16 23.82 17.95
N LEU A 88 -9.27 22.85 17.03
CA LEU A 88 -10.38 21.90 16.96
C LEU A 88 -10.25 20.77 17.97
N TYR A 89 -9.06 20.23 18.16
CA TYR A 89 -8.84 19.05 18.98
C TYR A 89 -9.34 19.19 20.44
N PRO A 90 -9.11 20.33 21.13
CA PRO A 90 -9.69 20.59 22.44
C PRO A 90 -11.20 20.72 22.46
N ARG A 91 -11.81 21.21 21.37
CA ARG A 91 -13.26 21.38 21.27
C ARG A 91 -13.98 20.03 21.10
N LEU A 92 -13.33 19.08 20.43
CA LEU A 92 -13.88 17.74 20.18
C LEU A 92 -13.79 16.83 21.40
N ILE A 93 -12.72 16.96 22.20
CA ILE A 93 -12.49 16.11 23.39
C ILE A 93 -12.36 17.03 24.59
N GLY A 94 -13.32 17.07 25.51
CA GLY A 94 -13.29 18.00 26.65
C GLY A 94 -12.20 17.71 27.70
N SER A 95 -11.85 16.44 27.90
CA SER A 95 -10.90 16.01 28.95
C SER A 95 -9.44 16.13 28.50
N MET A 96 -8.62 16.81 29.30
CA MET A 96 -7.18 16.94 29.06
C MET A 96 -6.45 15.59 29.13
N ALA A 97 -6.87 14.70 30.03
CA ALA A 97 -6.29 13.35 30.14
C ALA A 97 -6.62 12.51 28.90
N ALA A 98 -7.88 12.54 28.45
CA ALA A 98 -8.30 11.81 27.25
C ALA A 98 -7.54 12.27 26.00
N ARG A 99 -7.34 13.59 25.83
CA ARG A 99 -6.53 14.15 24.73
C ARG A 99 -5.11 13.58 24.72
N ARG A 100 -4.43 13.56 25.87
CA ARG A 100 -3.06 13.05 25.95
C ARG A 100 -3.00 11.56 25.61
N ILE A 101 -3.90 10.76 26.17
CA ILE A 101 -3.97 9.32 25.91
C ILE A 101 -4.19 9.04 24.42
N ILE A 102 -5.18 9.70 23.81
CA ILE A 102 -5.49 9.52 22.39
C ILE A 102 -4.30 9.92 21.50
N ALA A 103 -3.66 11.06 21.77
CA ALA A 103 -2.49 11.49 21.01
C ALA A 103 -1.33 10.47 21.11
N VAL A 104 -1.06 9.96 22.32
CA VAL A 104 -0.03 8.94 22.54
C VAL A 104 -0.37 7.65 21.80
N ILE A 105 -1.63 7.18 21.86
CA ILE A 105 -2.08 5.99 21.13
C ILE A 105 -1.88 6.17 19.62
N ILE A 106 -2.27 7.31 19.05
CA ILE A 106 -2.12 7.58 17.61
C ILE A 106 -0.64 7.53 17.20
N VAL A 107 0.25 8.14 17.99
CA VAL A 107 1.69 8.13 17.71
C VAL A 107 2.27 6.71 17.80
N ILE A 108 1.93 5.97 18.86
CA ILE A 108 2.40 4.59 19.04
C ILE A 108 1.89 3.70 17.91
N ALA A 109 0.60 3.79 17.56
CA ALA A 109 0.01 3.03 16.46
C ALA A 109 0.68 3.35 15.12
N GLY A 110 0.92 4.64 14.84
CA GLY A 110 1.62 5.08 13.64
C GLY A 110 3.03 4.50 13.55
N LEU A 111 3.81 4.60 14.64
CA LEU A 111 5.16 4.02 14.70
C LEU A 111 5.12 2.49 14.57
N PHE A 112 4.16 1.83 15.20
CA PHE A 112 3.98 0.39 15.09
C PHE A 112 3.77 -0.01 13.62
N PHE A 113 2.85 0.62 12.88
CA PHE A 113 2.60 0.26 11.48
C PHE A 113 3.79 0.48 10.55
N VAL A 114 4.65 1.46 10.85
CA VAL A 114 5.88 1.70 10.07
C VAL A 114 6.98 0.69 10.42
N VAL A 115 7.19 0.40 11.70
CA VAL A 115 8.32 -0.42 12.16
C VAL A 115 8.03 -1.91 12.07
N PHE A 116 6.80 -2.33 12.29
CA PHE A 116 6.38 -3.73 12.37
C PHE A 116 6.83 -4.60 11.17
N PRO A 117 6.70 -4.16 9.90
CA PRO A 117 7.14 -4.96 8.75
C PRO A 117 8.64 -5.29 8.75
N PHE A 118 9.48 -4.48 9.42
CA PHE A 118 10.92 -4.69 9.51
C PHE A 118 11.34 -5.66 10.62
N VAL A 119 10.46 -5.89 11.59
CA VAL A 119 10.72 -6.78 12.74
C VAL A 119 10.19 -8.19 12.47
N LEU A 120 9.17 -8.31 11.62
CA LEU A 120 8.61 -9.61 11.24
C LEU A 120 9.61 -10.44 10.43
N LYS A 121 9.91 -11.63 10.93
CA LYS A 121 10.54 -12.70 10.14
C LYS A 121 9.44 -13.64 9.66
N PRO A 122 9.22 -13.79 8.34
CA PRO A 122 8.18 -14.68 7.84
C PRO A 122 8.53 -16.13 8.17
N GLU A 123 7.52 -16.91 8.53
CA GLU A 123 7.65 -18.36 8.64
C GLU A 123 7.80 -18.95 7.24
N VAL A 124 8.89 -19.69 7.02
CA VAL A 124 9.16 -20.36 5.74
C VAL A 124 8.52 -21.73 5.79
N GLN A 125 7.38 -21.87 5.11
CA GLN A 125 6.77 -23.19 4.88
C GLN A 125 7.28 -23.74 3.54
N GLU A 126 7.93 -24.90 3.57
CA GLU A 126 8.21 -25.63 2.34
C GLU A 126 6.89 -26.14 1.76
N LEU A 127 6.59 -25.73 0.53
CA LEU A 127 5.46 -26.28 -0.21
C LEU A 127 5.73 -27.77 -0.44
N GLU A 128 5.04 -28.65 0.28
CA GLU A 128 5.01 -30.09 0.00
C GLU A 128 4.57 -30.33 -1.45
N GLY A 129 5.56 -30.50 -2.33
CA GLY A 129 5.61 -31.53 -3.36
C GLY A 129 4.55 -31.59 -4.46
N LYS A 130 3.47 -30.79 -4.49
CA LYS A 130 2.42 -30.94 -5.52
C LYS A 130 2.88 -30.61 -6.94
N GLY A 131 4.00 -29.90 -7.11
CA GLY A 131 4.59 -29.62 -8.42
C GLY A 131 5.47 -30.74 -8.98
N ARG A 132 6.01 -31.65 -8.15
CA ARG A 132 6.91 -32.72 -8.60
C ARG A 132 6.14 -33.91 -9.21
N HIS A 133 5.00 -34.26 -8.64
CA HIS A 133 4.18 -35.37 -9.15
C HIS A 133 3.62 -35.13 -10.56
N TYR A 134 3.38 -33.87 -10.97
CA TYR A 134 2.93 -33.59 -12.33
C TYR A 134 4.03 -33.80 -13.39
N ARG A 135 5.29 -33.47 -13.08
CA ARG A 135 6.42 -33.77 -13.99
C ARG A 135 6.71 -35.27 -14.08
N GLU A 136 6.63 -35.97 -12.95
CA GLU A 136 6.90 -37.41 -12.90
C GLU A 136 5.82 -38.23 -13.64
N SER A 137 4.55 -37.81 -13.54
CA SER A 137 3.45 -38.45 -14.27
C SER A 137 3.46 -38.20 -15.79
N ILE A 138 4.00 -37.08 -16.26
CA ILE A 138 4.21 -36.85 -17.70
C ILE A 138 5.39 -37.67 -18.23
N ASP A 139 6.46 -37.83 -17.46
CA ASP A 139 7.65 -38.58 -17.88
C ASP A 139 7.38 -40.10 -17.92
N ILE A 140 6.58 -40.62 -16.97
CA ILE A 140 6.14 -42.03 -16.98
C ILE A 140 5.21 -42.34 -18.16
N LYS A 141 4.42 -41.37 -18.63
CA LYS A 141 3.45 -41.58 -19.72
C LYS A 141 4.07 -41.53 -21.12
N ASN A 142 5.30 -41.00 -21.24
CA ASN A 142 6.05 -40.87 -22.49
C ASN A 142 7.14 -41.95 -22.66
N LYS A 143 7.15 -42.97 -21.80
CA LYS A 143 8.07 -44.11 -21.83
C LYS A 143 7.30 -45.40 -22.11
#